data_AF-A0A383AGM9-F1
#
_entry.id   AF-A0A383AGM9-F1
#
_cell.length_a   1.000
_cell.length_b   1.000
_cell.length_c   1.000
_cell.angle_alpha   90.00
_cell.angle_beta   90.00
_cell.angle_gamma   90.00
#
_symmetry.space_group_name_H-M   'P 1'
#
loop_
_entity.id
_entity.type
_entity.pdbx_description
1 polymer ?
#
loop_
_entity_poly.entity_id
_entity_poly.type
_entity_poly.pdbx_seq_one_letter_code
_entity_poly.pdbx_strand_id
1 'polypeptide(L)' 'VRQSGGIGRYVREMVHALADVDQINQYSLFYASKYKAARGMLTLPDNFRIRHLPVHDIWLARI' A
#
# COMPACT_ATOMS: atom_id res chain seq x y z
N VAL A 1 -15.64 7.02 -18.51
CA VAL A 1 -15.37 5.90 -17.57
C VAL A 1 -14.53 6.44 -16.41
N ARG A 2 -15.07 6.53 -15.20
CA ARG A 2 -14.28 6.82 -14.00
C ARG A 2 -13.93 5.49 -13.33
N GLN A 3 -12.71 5.00 -13.52
CA GLN A 3 -12.22 3.82 -12.82
C GLN A 3 -11.96 4.18 -11.36
N SER A 4 -12.94 3.94 -10.50
CA SER A 4 -12.89 4.30 -9.08
C SER A 4 -12.36 3.20 -8.16
N GLY A 5 -11.79 2.10 -8.69
CA GLY A 5 -11.37 0.99 -7.80
C GLY A 5 -10.38 -0.04 -8.34
N GLY A 6 -9.90 0.06 -9.59
CA GLY A 6 -9.07 -0.99 -10.19
C GLY A 6 -7.67 -1.09 -9.60
N ILE A 7 -6.95 0.03 -9.56
CA ILE A 7 -5.55 0.04 -9.13
C ILE A 7 -5.38 -0.32 -7.65
N GLY A 8 -6.29 0.15 -6.79
CA GLY A 8 -6.22 -0.15 -5.36
C GLY A 8 -6.47 -1.63 -5.05
N ARG A 9 -7.32 -2.33 -5.83
CA ARG A 9 -7.49 -3.79 -5.67
C ARG A 9 -6.25 -4.53 -6.17
N TYR A 10 -5.78 -4.21 -7.39
CA TYR A 10 -4.59 -4.84 -7.98
C TYR A 10 -3.36 -4.75 -7.06
N VAL A 11 -3.07 -3.56 -6.54
CA VAL A 11 -1.91 -3.34 -5.65
C VAL A 11 -2.04 -4.16 -4.36
N ARG A 12 -3.25 -4.31 -3.80
CA ARG A 12 -3.46 -5.14 -2.60
C ARG A 12 -3.16 -6.61 -2.85
N GLU A 13 -3.67 -7.17 -3.95
CA GLU A 13 -3.41 -8.57 -4.32
C GLU A 13 -1.92 -8.80 -4.62
N MET A 14 -1.26 -7.84 -5.30
CA MET A 14 0.17 -7.90 -5.57
C MET A 14 1.01 -7.92 -4.28
N VAL A 15 0.67 -7.04 -3.32
CA VAL A 15 1.36 -6.99 -2.02
C VAL A 15 1.13 -8.28 -1.23
N HIS A 16 -0.07 -8.86 -1.29
CA HIS A 16 -0.35 -10.16 -0.67
C HIS A 16 0.52 -11.27 -1.27
N ALA A 17 0.54 -11.40 -2.60
CA ALA A 17 1.35 -12.41 -3.27
C ALA A 17 2.85 -12.24 -2.98
N LEU A 18 3.32 -10.99 -2.85
CA LEU A 18 4.70 -10.71 -2.48
C LEU A 18 5.00 -11.11 -1.03
N ALA A 19 4.09 -10.82 -0.11
CA ALA A 19 4.22 -11.21 1.29
C ALA A 19 4.26 -12.74 1.46
N ASP A 20 3.58 -13.50 0.61
CA ASP A 20 3.61 -14.97 0.67
C ASP A 20 4.96 -15.57 0.24
N VAL A 21 5.70 -14.86 -0.63
CA VAL A 21 6.93 -15.39 -1.24
C VAL A 21 8.21 -14.82 -0.61
N ASP A 22 8.17 -13.57 -0.15
CA ASP A 22 9.37 -12.88 0.35
C ASP A 22 9.27 -12.46 1.82
N GLN A 23 10.09 -13.12 2.64
CA GLN A 23 10.25 -12.86 4.06
C GLN A 23 11.64 -12.31 4.40
N ILE A 24 12.53 -12.15 3.41
CA ILE A 24 13.93 -11.77 3.61
C ILE A 24 14.09 -10.26 3.40
N ASN A 25 13.49 -9.72 2.33
CA ASN A 25 13.63 -8.31 2.00
C ASN A 25 12.71 -7.44 2.84
N GLN A 26 13.17 -6.22 3.12
CA GLN A 26 12.42 -5.22 3.89
C GLN A 26 11.65 -4.31 2.93
N TYR A 27 10.36 -4.16 3.18
CA TYR A 27 9.45 -3.37 2.35
C TYR A 27 8.88 -2.18 3.11
N SER A 28 8.78 -1.04 2.42
CA SER A 28 8.08 0.15 2.93
C SER A 28 6.95 0.54 1.99
N LEU A 29 5.72 0.46 2.47
CA LEU A 29 4.52 0.87 1.72
C LEU A 29 4.13 2.27 2.13
N PHE A 30 4.03 3.16 1.16
CA PHE A 30 3.64 4.54 1.39
C PHE A 30 2.20 4.78 0.93
N TYR A 31 1.44 5.55 1.71
CA TYR A 31 0.11 6.00 1.32
C TYR A 31 -0.13 7.46 1.71
N ALA A 32 -0.91 8.16 0.90
CA ALA A 32 -1.20 9.60 1.04
C ALA A 32 -2.69 9.91 1.29
N SER A 33 -3.54 8.88 1.48
CA SER A 33 -4.98 9.07 1.66
C SER A 33 -5.31 9.81 2.97
N LYS A 34 -6.28 10.73 2.90
CA LYS A 34 -6.83 11.46 4.06
C LYS A 34 -7.67 10.57 4.99
N TYR A 35 -8.21 9.47 4.46
CA TYR A 35 -8.93 8.50 5.27
C TYR A 35 -7.91 7.60 5.95
N LYS A 36 -7.89 7.59 7.30
CA LYS A 36 -7.13 6.60 8.07
C LYS A 36 -7.43 5.22 7.48
N ALA A 37 -6.38 4.45 7.20
CA ALA A 37 -6.44 3.09 6.66
C ALA A 37 -7.04 2.08 7.68
N ALA A 38 -8.15 2.44 8.33
CA ALA A 38 -8.73 1.74 9.46
C ALA A 38 -9.86 0.77 9.07
N ARG A 39 -10.00 0.43 7.78
CA ARG A 39 -10.99 -0.56 7.32
C ARG A 39 -10.31 -1.54 6.36
N GLY A 40 -9.70 -2.58 6.92
CA GLY A 40 -9.00 -3.64 6.18
C GLY A 40 -7.52 -3.35 5.94
N MET A 41 -6.80 -2.93 6.98
CA MET A 41 -5.34 -2.86 6.96
C MET A 41 -4.83 -4.27 6.59
N LEU A 42 -4.09 -4.36 5.48
CA LEU A 42 -3.43 -5.59 5.04
C LEU A 42 -2.71 -6.20 6.25
N THR A 43 -3.03 -7.44 6.61
CA THR A 43 -2.25 -8.19 7.60
C THR A 43 -0.93 -8.54 6.93
N LEU A 44 0.09 -7.72 7.15
CA LEU A 44 1.41 -7.90 6.53
C LEU A 44 2.38 -8.51 7.55
N PRO A 45 3.32 -9.34 7.10
CA PRO A 45 4.41 -9.83 7.95
C PRO A 45 5.36 -8.72 8.41
N ASP A 46 6.19 -9.02 9.41
CA ASP A 46 7.03 -8.03 10.11
C ASP A 46 8.06 -7.31 9.22
N ASN A 47 8.39 -7.87 8.05
CA ASN A 47 9.28 -7.25 7.06
C ASN A 47 8.60 -6.13 6.25
N PHE A 48 7.30 -5.87 6.48
CA PHE A 48 6.56 -4.78 5.85
C PHE A 48 6.28 -3.65 6.83
N ARG A 49 6.60 -2.43 6.41
CA ARG A 49 6.29 -1.20 7.17
C ARG A 49 5.36 -0.31 6.38
N ILE A 50 4.21 0.01 6.96
CA ILE A 50 3.26 0.95 6.35
C ILE A 50 3.55 2.36 6.89
N ARG A 51 3.77 3.31 5.99
CA ARG A 51 4.05 4.71 6.32
C ARG A 51 3.03 5.63 5.67
N HIS A 52 2.35 6.41 6.49
CA HIS A 52 1.56 7.52 6.00
C HIS A 52 2.48 8.68 5.63
N LEU A 53 2.28 9.25 4.46
CA LEU A 53 2.94 10.50 4.07
C LEU A 53 1.90 11.63 4.08
N PRO A 54 2.16 12.73 4.82
CA PRO A 54 1.28 13.90 4.85
C PRO A 54 1.47 14.77 3.60
N VAL A 55 1.69 14.15 2.44
CA VAL A 55 1.82 14.81 1.14
C VAL A 55 0.57 14.55 0.31
N HIS A 56 0.26 15.46 -0.61
CA HIS A 56 -0.83 15.21 -1.57
C HIS A 56 -0.47 14.00 -2.44
N ASP A 57 -1.44 13.15 -2.76
CA ASP A 57 -1.26 11.93 -3.56
C ASP A 57 -0.52 12.13 -4.89
N ILE A 58 -0.70 13.27 -5.54
CA ILE A 58 0.01 13.68 -6.76
C ILE A 58 1.53 13.72 -6.59
N TRP A 59 2.02 13.93 -5.37
CA TRP A 59 3.45 13.95 -5.06
C TRP A 59 3.99 12.56 -4.71
N LEU A 60 3.13 11.60 -4.34
CA LEU A 60 3.56 10.25 -3.99
C LEU A 60 4.15 9.49 -5.20
N ALA A 61 3.64 9.76 -6.41
CA ALA A 61 4.13 9.13 -7.63
C ALA A 61 5.53 9.61 -8.08
N ARG A 62 6.17 10.52 -7.32
CA ARG A 62 7.44 11.17 -7.66
C ARG A 62 8.59 10.85 -6.69
N ILE A 63 8.34 10.02 -5.69
CA ILE A 63 9.28 9.63 -4.64
C ILE A 63 9.74 8.20 -4.89
#